data_AF-A0A376VDS1-F1
#
_entry.id   AF-A0A376VDS1-F1
#
_cell.length_a   1.000
_cell.length_b   1.000
_cell.length_c   1.000
_cell.angle_alpha   90.00
_cell.angle_beta   90.00
_cell.angle_gamma   90.00
#
_symmetry.space_group_name_H-M   'P 1'
#
loop_
_entity.id
_entity.type
_entity.pdbx_description
1 polymer ?
#
loop_
_entity_poly.entity_id
_entity_poly.type
_entity_poly.pdbx_seq_one_letter_code
_entity_poly.pdbx_strand_id
1 'polypeptide(L)'
;MASNFDRLTVWQDGKKVDFTLEAYSIPGALVQKLTAKDVQVEMTLRFATPRTSLLETKITSNKPLDLVWDGELLEKLEAKEGKPLSDKTIAGEYPDYQRKISATRDGLKVTFGKVRATWDLLTSGESEYQVHKSCRCRLKSTVIALPVRRISTVRRRSTPPIPIC
;
A
#
# COMPACT_ATOMS: atom_id res chain seq x y z
N MET A 1 -5.91 4.83 -6.01
CA MET A 1 -5.96 3.59 -5.21
C MET A 1 -4.75 3.49 -4.29
N ALA A 2 -3.53 3.38 -4.81
CA ALA A 2 -2.28 3.23 -4.05
C ALA A 2 -1.11 3.85 -4.83
N SER A 3 -0.02 4.20 -4.15
CA SER A 3 1.24 4.60 -4.78
C SER A 3 2.11 3.38 -5.09
N ASN A 4 2.38 2.55 -4.07
CA ASN A 4 2.90 1.21 -4.21
C ASN A 4 1.80 0.22 -3.81
N PHE A 5 1.58 -0.81 -4.63
CA PHE A 5 0.66 -1.89 -4.28
C PHE A 5 1.23 -3.22 -4.80
N ASP A 6 1.48 -4.15 -3.89
CA ASP A 6 2.14 -5.42 -4.17
C ASP A 6 3.59 -5.27 -4.71
N ARG A 7 4.32 -4.27 -4.21
CA ARG A 7 5.73 -4.05 -4.57
C ARG A 7 6.61 -5.12 -3.94
N LEU A 8 7.41 -5.80 -4.76
CA LEU A 8 8.35 -6.82 -4.29
C LEU A 8 9.65 -6.19 -3.79
N THR A 9 10.09 -6.62 -2.61
CA THR A 9 11.47 -6.49 -2.12
C THR A 9 12.02 -7.87 -1.80
N VAL A 10 13.29 -8.09 -2.15
CA VAL A 10 13.98 -9.38 -1.94
C VAL A 10 15.02 -9.21 -0.86
N TRP A 11 15.09 -10.17 0.03
CA TRP A 11 16.05 -10.25 1.12
C TRP A 11 16.81 -11.57 1.02
N GLN A 12 18.12 -11.52 1.31
CA GLN A 12 19.00 -12.68 1.37
C GLN A 12 19.83 -12.57 2.64
N ASP A 13 19.84 -13.62 3.46
CA ASP A 13 20.56 -13.66 4.74
C ASP A 13 20.23 -12.46 5.66
N GLY A 14 18.96 -12.03 5.67
CA GLY A 14 18.49 -10.89 6.45
C GLY A 14 18.90 -9.51 5.92
N LYS A 15 19.55 -9.44 4.75
CA LYS A 15 19.92 -8.18 4.08
C LYS A 15 19.08 -7.95 2.84
N LYS A 16 18.62 -6.72 2.64
CA LYS A 16 17.91 -6.33 1.43
C LYS A 16 18.86 -6.41 0.24
N VAL A 17 18.40 -7.04 -0.84
CA VAL A 17 19.14 -7.09 -2.11
C VAL A 17 18.95 -5.77 -2.85
N ASP A 18 20.06 -5.13 -3.20
CA ASP A 18 20.07 -3.92 -4.02
C ASP A 18 20.07 -4.28 -5.50
N PHE A 19 19.06 -3.80 -6.23
CA PHE A 19 18.87 -4.07 -7.65
C PHE A 19 19.09 -2.82 -8.49
N THR A 20 19.62 -3.01 -9.69
CA THR A 20 19.45 -2.04 -10.77
C THR A 20 18.11 -2.27 -11.46
N LEU A 21 17.41 -1.19 -11.78
CA LEU A 21 16.06 -1.20 -12.36
C LEU A 21 16.13 -0.86 -13.85
N GLU A 22 15.55 -1.73 -14.67
CA GLU A 22 15.16 -1.43 -16.04
C GLU A 22 13.65 -1.62 -16.16
N ALA A 23 12.92 -0.61 -16.61
CA ALA A 23 11.47 -0.67 -16.78
C ALA A 23 11.07 -0.04 -18.11
N TYR A 24 10.26 -0.75 -18.88
CA TYR A 24 9.80 -0.30 -20.19
C TYR A 24 8.42 -0.85 -20.52
N SER A 25 7.75 -0.20 -21.46
CA SER A 25 6.47 -0.64 -22.00
C SER A 25 6.65 -1.18 -23.43
N ILE A 26 5.86 -2.19 -23.76
CA ILE A 26 5.70 -2.68 -25.13
C ILE A 26 4.20 -2.79 -25.43
N PRO A 27 3.77 -2.86 -26.70
CA PRO A 27 2.37 -3.07 -27.03
C PRO A 27 1.79 -4.28 -26.27
N GLY A 28 0.83 -4.01 -25.39
CA GLY A 28 0.14 -5.03 -24.60
C GLY A 28 0.86 -5.55 -23.36
N ALA A 29 2.00 -4.98 -22.94
CA ALA A 29 2.66 -5.37 -21.68
C ALA A 29 3.49 -4.26 -21.03
N LEU A 30 3.63 -4.36 -19.70
CA LEU A 30 4.66 -3.66 -18.94
C LEU A 30 5.70 -4.67 -18.50
N VAL A 31 6.98 -4.35 -18.73
CA VAL A 31 8.10 -5.22 -18.36
C VAL A 31 9.04 -4.47 -17.43
N GLN A 32 9.42 -5.13 -16.36
CA GLN A 32 10.39 -4.62 -15.40
C GLN A 32 11.41 -5.70 -15.07
N LYS A 33 12.69 -5.35 -15.15
CA LYS A 33 13.82 -6.21 -14.82
C LYS A 33 14.60 -5.60 -13.67
N LEU A 34 14.82 -6.41 -12.64
CA LEU A 34 15.62 -6.09 -11.47
C LEU A 34 16.86 -6.98 -11.50
N THR A 35 18.03 -6.38 -11.64
CA THR A 35 19.28 -7.13 -11.78
C THR A 35 20.19 -6.86 -10.59
N ALA A 36 20.59 -7.92 -9.91
CA ALA A 36 21.66 -7.93 -8.92
C ALA A 36 22.65 -9.05 -9.27
N LYS A 37 23.79 -9.08 -8.58
CA LYS A 37 24.87 -10.04 -8.85
C LYS A 37 24.40 -11.50 -8.85
N ASP A 38 23.70 -11.89 -7.79
CA ASP A 38 23.31 -13.29 -7.55
C ASP A 38 21.79 -13.53 -7.64
N VAL A 39 21.02 -12.48 -7.93
CA VAL A 39 19.56 -12.52 -8.02
C VAL A 39 19.09 -11.69 -9.21
N GLN A 40 18.21 -12.26 -10.03
CA GLN A 40 17.50 -11.53 -11.07
C GLN A 40 16.00 -11.72 -10.90
N VAL A 41 15.24 -10.64 -11.10
CA VAL A 41 13.78 -10.68 -11.12
C VAL A 41 13.28 -10.05 -12.41
N GLU A 42 12.50 -10.81 -13.18
CA GLU A 42 11.80 -10.31 -14.35
C GLU A 42 10.30 -10.33 -14.08
N MET A 43 9.67 -9.18 -14.27
CA MET A 43 8.25 -8.97 -14.05
C MET A 43 7.60 -8.57 -15.36
N THR A 44 6.58 -9.31 -15.78
CA THR A 44 5.79 -9.01 -16.97
C THR A 44 4.32 -8.92 -16.59
N LEU A 45 3.73 -7.75 -16.79
CA LEU A 45 2.30 -7.50 -16.56
C LEU A 45 1.55 -7.45 -17.89
N ARG A 46 0.50 -8.27 -18.02
CA ARG A 46 -0.41 -8.28 -19.16
C ARG A 46 -1.86 -8.36 -18.69
N PHE A 47 -2.80 -7.96 -19.54
CA PHE A 47 -4.22 -8.26 -19.30
C PHE A 47 -4.52 -9.70 -19.70
N ALA A 48 -5.14 -10.46 -18.78
CA ALA A 48 -5.62 -11.82 -19.04
C ALA A 48 -7.11 -11.84 -19.38
N THR A 49 -7.89 -10.93 -18.77
CA THR A 49 -9.33 -10.75 -19.05
C THR A 49 -9.69 -9.25 -19.01
N PRO A 50 -10.91 -8.86 -19.41
CA PRO A 50 -11.37 -7.46 -19.31
C PRO A 50 -11.40 -6.88 -17.88
N ARG A 51 -11.19 -7.71 -16.85
CA ARG A 51 -11.21 -7.32 -15.43
C ARG A 51 -10.02 -7.85 -14.63
N THR A 52 -9.06 -8.50 -15.27
CA THR A 52 -7.94 -9.16 -14.59
C THR A 52 -6.64 -8.97 -15.35
N SER A 53 -5.63 -8.44 -14.67
CA SER A 53 -4.24 -8.47 -15.11
C SER A 53 -3.50 -9.65 -14.49
N LEU A 54 -2.61 -10.27 -15.26
CA LEU A 54 -1.70 -11.30 -14.80
C LEU A 54 -0.29 -10.70 -14.72
N LEU A 55 0.32 -10.82 -13.54
CA LEU A 55 1.72 -10.48 -13.29
C LEU A 55 2.52 -11.78 -13.20
N GLU A 56 3.38 -12.02 -14.18
CA GLU A 56 4.43 -13.03 -14.06
C GLU A 56 5.60 -12.42 -13.30
N THR A 57 6.10 -13.10 -12.27
CA THR A 57 7.30 -12.71 -11.52
C THR A 57 8.27 -13.89 -11.52
N LYS A 58 9.26 -13.83 -12.42
CA LYS A 58 10.28 -14.86 -12.56
C LYS A 58 11.50 -14.46 -11.74
N ILE A 59 11.86 -15.28 -10.76
CA ILE A 59 12.99 -15.04 -9.87
C ILE A 59 14.06 -16.11 -10.15
N THR A 60 15.27 -15.66 -10.49
CA THR A 60 16.45 -16.50 -10.66
C THR A 60 17.41 -16.23 -9.51
N SER A 61 17.75 -17.26 -8.73
CA SER A 61 18.69 -17.19 -7.62
C SER A 61 19.31 -18.55 -7.36
N ASN A 62 20.57 -18.56 -6.95
CA ASN A 62 21.31 -19.76 -6.56
C ASN A 62 21.21 -20.06 -5.05
N LYS A 63 20.54 -19.18 -4.28
CA LYS A 63 20.36 -19.30 -2.83
C LYS A 63 18.90 -19.04 -2.43
N PRO A 64 18.46 -19.52 -1.26
CA PRO A 64 17.17 -19.14 -0.69
C PRO A 64 17.02 -17.63 -0.54
N LEU A 65 15.78 -17.14 -0.67
CA LEU A 65 15.43 -15.73 -0.59
C LEU A 65 14.17 -15.55 0.26
N ASP A 66 14.11 -14.44 0.99
CA ASP A 66 12.91 -13.96 1.64
C ASP A 66 12.25 -12.90 0.76
N LEU A 67 11.00 -13.16 0.37
CA LEU A 67 10.22 -12.27 -0.51
C LEU A 67 9.21 -11.49 0.32
N VAL A 68 9.28 -10.16 0.24
CA VAL A 68 8.40 -9.26 0.99
C VAL A 68 7.66 -8.37 0.01
N TRP A 69 6.32 -8.45 0.05
CA TRP A 69 5.46 -7.59 -0.74
C TRP A 69 4.82 -6.51 0.14
N ASP A 70 4.96 -5.26 -0.28
CA ASP A 70 4.43 -4.10 0.43
C ASP A 70 3.46 -3.28 -0.43
N GLY A 71 2.58 -2.54 0.22
CA GLY A 71 1.64 -1.65 -0.46
C GLY A 71 0.90 -0.75 0.51
N GLU A 72 0.48 0.41 0.02
CA GLU A 72 -0.14 1.46 0.81
C GLU A 72 -1.24 2.16 0.00
N LEU A 73 -2.43 2.28 0.59
CA LEU A 73 -3.53 3.01 -0.02
C LEU A 73 -3.28 4.53 0.07
N LEU A 74 -3.63 5.27 -0.98
CA LEU A 74 -3.47 6.73 -0.98
C LEU A 74 -4.33 7.37 0.12
N GLU A 75 -3.80 8.38 0.79
CA GLU A 75 -4.53 9.14 1.82
C GLU A 75 -5.04 10.49 1.32
N LYS A 76 -4.21 11.22 0.56
CA LYS A 76 -4.51 12.57 0.06
C LYS A 76 -5.49 12.52 -1.11
N LEU A 77 -6.39 13.49 -1.16
CA LEU A 77 -7.48 13.53 -2.14
C LEU A 77 -7.01 13.91 -3.54
N GLU A 78 -6.36 15.07 -3.67
CA GLU A 78 -6.12 15.69 -4.96
C GLU A 78 -4.82 16.50 -4.99
N ALA A 79 -4.19 16.51 -6.16
CA ALA A 79 -3.02 17.33 -6.45
C ALA A 79 -3.10 17.81 -7.91
N LYS A 80 -2.65 19.04 -8.15
CA LYS A 80 -2.47 19.60 -9.49
C LYS A 80 -0.98 19.84 -9.70
N GLU A 81 -0.41 19.26 -10.76
CA GLU A 81 1.02 19.35 -11.08
C GLU A 81 1.94 18.96 -9.90
N GLY A 82 1.55 17.92 -9.16
CA GLY A 82 2.29 17.43 -8.00
C GLY A 82 2.16 18.29 -6.73
N LYS A 83 1.43 19.41 -6.77
CA LYS A 83 1.13 20.23 -5.60
C LYS A 83 -0.25 19.89 -5.03
N PRO A 84 -0.38 19.63 -3.72
CA PRO A 84 -1.68 19.40 -3.11
C PRO A 84 -2.55 20.63 -3.28
N LEU A 85 -3.78 20.44 -3.77
CA LEU A 85 -4.77 21.53 -3.91
C LEU A 85 -5.36 21.90 -2.54
N SER A 86 -5.40 20.93 -1.63
CA SER A 86 -5.90 21.08 -0.27
C SER A 86 -5.32 19.98 0.64
N ASP A 87 -5.53 20.13 1.95
CA ASP A 87 -5.20 19.11 2.96
C ASP A 87 -6.31 18.05 3.10
N LYS A 88 -7.26 18.01 2.18
CA LYS A 88 -8.37 17.04 2.20
C LYS A 88 -7.83 15.62 2.03
N THR A 89 -8.41 14.71 2.82
CA THR A 89 -8.13 13.27 2.72
C THR A 89 -9.26 12.55 2.02
N ILE A 90 -8.97 11.44 1.36
CA ILE A 90 -9.98 10.60 0.69
C ILE A 90 -11.03 10.10 1.68
N ALA A 91 -10.61 9.74 2.90
CA ALA A 91 -11.53 9.27 3.93
C ALA A 91 -12.40 10.39 4.51
N GLY A 92 -11.89 11.63 4.54
CA GLY A 92 -12.65 12.81 4.96
C GLY A 92 -13.68 13.25 3.91
N GLU A 93 -13.29 13.26 2.63
CA GLU A 93 -14.18 13.68 1.55
C GLU A 93 -15.24 12.62 1.22
N TYR A 94 -14.87 11.33 1.30
CA TYR A 94 -15.77 10.21 1.05
C TYR A 94 -15.84 9.25 2.26
N PRO A 95 -16.58 9.61 3.33
CA PRO A 95 -16.69 8.78 4.52
C PRO A 95 -17.24 7.37 4.24
N ASP A 96 -18.17 7.27 3.28
CA ASP A 96 -18.82 6.02 2.88
C ASP A 96 -17.93 5.12 2.01
N TYR A 97 -16.76 5.62 1.57
CA TYR A 97 -15.86 4.81 0.74
C TYR A 97 -15.23 3.65 1.52
N GLN A 98 -15.04 3.82 2.84
CA GLN A 98 -14.70 2.78 3.82
C GLN A 98 -13.72 1.71 3.30
N ARG A 99 -12.62 2.17 2.70
CA ARG A 99 -11.61 1.29 2.10
C ARG A 99 -11.02 0.36 3.14
N LYS A 100 -11.05 -0.94 2.87
CA LYS A 100 -10.55 -1.95 3.81
C LYS A 100 -9.71 -3.00 3.09
N ILE A 101 -8.49 -3.21 3.59
CA ILE A 101 -7.62 -4.32 3.15
C ILE A 101 -7.93 -5.54 4.04
N SER A 102 -8.05 -6.72 3.45
CA SER A 102 -8.26 -7.97 4.17
C SER A 102 -7.46 -9.10 3.52
N ALA A 103 -6.85 -9.95 4.35
CA ALA A 103 -6.17 -11.15 3.86
C ALA A 103 -7.18 -12.14 3.27
N THR A 104 -6.77 -12.86 2.22
CA THR A 104 -7.49 -14.02 1.68
C THR A 104 -6.60 -15.25 1.80
N ARG A 105 -7.11 -16.43 1.40
CA ARG A 105 -6.36 -17.69 1.44
C ARG A 105 -5.09 -17.68 0.57
N ASP A 106 -5.11 -16.88 -0.49
CA ASP A 106 -4.17 -16.87 -1.61
C ASP A 106 -3.68 -15.46 -1.93
N GLY A 107 -3.85 -14.50 -1.02
CA GLY A 107 -3.40 -13.13 -1.20
C GLY A 107 -4.16 -12.15 -0.32
N LEU A 108 -4.77 -11.13 -0.94
CA LEU A 108 -5.52 -10.10 -0.25
C LEU A 108 -6.61 -9.51 -1.14
N LYS A 109 -7.54 -8.79 -0.53
CA LYS A 109 -8.51 -7.95 -1.23
C LYS A 109 -8.65 -6.59 -0.58
N VAL A 110 -9.06 -5.61 -1.38
CA VAL A 110 -9.48 -4.29 -0.94
C VAL A 110 -10.95 -4.14 -1.27
N THR A 111 -11.79 -3.91 -0.27
CA THR A 111 -13.22 -3.66 -0.46
C THR A 111 -13.50 -2.16 -0.41
N PHE A 112 -14.51 -1.74 -1.17
CA PHE A 112 -14.92 -0.35 -1.28
C PHE A 112 -16.41 -0.21 -0.98
N GLY A 113 -16.76 0.66 -0.02
CA GLY A 113 -18.14 1.00 0.30
C GLY A 113 -18.83 1.77 -0.84
N LYS A 114 -20.14 1.99 -0.71
CA LYS A 114 -20.97 2.62 -1.74
C LYS A 114 -20.82 4.14 -1.71
N VAL A 115 -20.33 4.71 -2.80
CA VAL A 115 -20.19 6.17 -2.98
C VAL A 115 -20.92 6.58 -4.24
N ARG A 116 -21.72 7.64 -4.16
CA ARG A 116 -22.47 8.21 -5.28
C ARG A 116 -22.15 9.69 -5.43
N ALA A 117 -20.87 10.02 -5.50
CA ALA A 117 -20.41 11.36 -5.83
C ALA A 117 -20.46 11.51 -7.36
N THR A 118 -21.56 12.07 -7.86
CA THR A 118 -21.95 12.10 -9.29
C THR A 118 -20.83 12.48 -10.25
N TRP A 119 -19.96 13.40 -9.83
CA TRP A 119 -18.91 13.97 -10.68
C TRP A 119 -17.51 13.42 -10.38
N ASP A 120 -17.34 12.68 -9.28
CA ASP A 120 -16.02 12.37 -8.74
C ASP A 120 -15.77 10.86 -8.55
N LEU A 121 -16.68 10.16 -7.85
CA LEU A 121 -16.50 8.77 -7.47
C LEU A 121 -17.83 8.02 -7.37
N LEU A 122 -17.95 6.98 -8.20
CA LEU A 122 -19.12 6.10 -8.24
C LEU A 122 -18.68 4.66 -7.95
N THR A 123 -19.12 4.13 -6.80
CA THR A 123 -18.93 2.73 -6.42
C THR A 123 -20.26 2.11 -6.01
N SER A 124 -20.42 0.82 -6.29
CA SER A 124 -21.68 0.10 -5.98
C SER A 124 -21.82 -0.25 -4.49
N GLY A 125 -20.69 -0.37 -3.77
CA GLY A 125 -20.61 -0.96 -2.43
C GLY A 125 -20.18 -2.42 -2.42
N GLU A 126 -20.11 -3.04 -3.59
CA GLU A 126 -19.68 -4.44 -3.77
C GLU A 126 -18.40 -4.54 -4.60
N SER A 127 -17.83 -3.39 -4.99
CA SER A 127 -16.58 -3.35 -5.75
C SER A 127 -15.40 -3.80 -4.89
N GLU A 128 -14.54 -4.63 -5.47
CA GLU A 128 -13.33 -5.13 -4.83
C GLU A 128 -12.13 -5.05 -5.77
N TYR A 129 -10.94 -4.85 -5.19
CA TYR A 129 -9.66 -5.08 -5.84
C TYR A 129 -9.02 -6.32 -5.23
N GLN A 130 -8.81 -7.37 -6.01
CA GLN A 130 -8.35 -8.66 -5.51
C GLN A 130 -6.94 -8.96 -6.02
N VAL A 131 -6.09 -9.52 -5.15
CA VAL A 131 -4.77 -10.02 -5.46
C VAL A 131 -4.73 -11.49 -5.11
N HIS A 132 -4.54 -12.34 -6.11
CA HIS A 132 -4.36 -13.77 -5.98
C HIS A 132 -2.95 -14.14 -6.42
N LYS A 133 -2.27 -14.95 -5.63
CA LYS A 133 -0.91 -15.42 -5.88
C LYS A 133 -0.87 -16.93 -5.99
N SER A 134 0.01 -17.43 -6.85
CA SER A 134 0.25 -18.87 -7.00
C SER A 134 1.00 -19.47 -5.80
N CYS A 135 1.76 -18.66 -5.07
CA CYS A 135 2.49 -19.05 -3.87
C CYS A 135 1.79 -18.60 -2.58
N ARG A 136 1.99 -19.35 -1.49
CA ARG A 136 1.47 -18.96 -0.18
C ARG A 136 2.25 -17.77 0.34
N CYS A 137 1.53 -16.68 0.64
CA CYS A 137 2.07 -15.51 1.30
C CYS A 137 1.37 -15.30 2.65
N ARG A 138 2.11 -14.86 3.66
CA ARG A 138 1.53 -14.44 4.94
C ARG A 138 1.36 -12.92 4.93
N LEU A 139 0.11 -12.44 4.96
CA LEU A 139 -0.14 -11.01 5.10
C LEU A 139 0.25 -10.55 6.51
N LYS A 140 1.05 -9.48 6.58
CA LYS A 140 1.24 -8.67 7.79
C LYS A 140 0.73 -7.27 7.49
N SER A 141 -0.45 -6.92 7.99
CA SER A 141 -0.96 -5.55 7.91
C SER A 141 -0.43 -4.75 9.09
N THR A 142 0.48 -3.81 8.84
CA THR A 142 0.79 -2.75 9.80
C THR A 142 -0.18 -1.61 9.54
N VAL A 143 -1.24 -1.52 10.34
CA VAL A 143 -2.02 -0.28 10.38
C VAL A 143 -1.13 0.74 11.07
N ILE A 144 -0.61 1.71 10.31
CA ILE A 144 0.04 2.88 10.90
C ILE A 144 -1.09 3.68 11.55
N ALA A 145 -1.39 3.38 12.82
CA ALA A 145 -2.16 4.29 13.64
C ALA A 145 -1.32 5.56 13.76
N LEU A 146 -1.76 6.64 13.09
CA LEU A 146 -1.16 7.96 13.28
C LEU A 146 -1.10 8.25 14.79
N PRO A 147 0.01 8.83 15.29
CA PRO A 147 0.12 9.16 16.69
C PRO A 147 -0.93 10.22 17.02
N VAL A 148 -1.98 9.83 17.74
CA VAL A 148 -2.84 10.79 18.44
C VAL A 148 -1.93 11.48 19.44
N ARG A 149 -1.48 12.70 19.11
CA ARG A 149 -0.87 13.63 20.08
C ARG A 149 -1.92 13.92 21.13
N ARG A 150 -1.95 13.09 22.18
CA ARG A 150 -2.66 13.39 23.42
C ARG A 150 -1.82 14.48 24.10
N ILE A 151 -2.12 15.74 23.80
CA ILE A 151 -1.65 16.86 24.62
C ILE A 151 -2.41 16.72 25.95
N SER A 152 -1.81 16.01 26.90
CA SER A 152 -2.23 16.12 28.29
C SER A 152 -1.72 17.46 28.81
N THR A 153 -2.57 18.48 28.76
CA THR A 153 -2.34 19.73 29.47
C THR A 153 -2.35 19.43 30.97
N VAL A 154 -1.16 19.25 31.56
CA VAL A 154 -1.01 19.19 33.02
C VAL A 154 -1.34 20.59 33.55
N ARG A 155 -2.55 20.78 34.08
CA ARG A 155 -2.85 21.96 34.91
C ARG A 155 -1.96 21.88 36.15
N ARG A 156 -0.99 22.80 36.27
CA ARG A 156 -0.27 23.04 37.53
C ARG A 156 -1.29 23.36 38.61
N ARG A 157 -1.42 22.50 39.63
CA ARG A 157 -2.10 22.86 40.87
C ARG A 157 -1.19 23.83 41.62
N SER A 158 -1.64 25.07 41.79
CA SER A 158 -1.10 26.02 42.74
C SER A 158 -1.39 25.52 44.16
N THR A 159 -0.36 25.22 44.93
CA THR A 159 -0.45 24.99 46.39
C THR A 159 -0.47 26.33 47.12
N PRO A 160 -1.38 26.58 48.08
CA PRO A 160 -1.30 27.76 48.96
C PRO A 160 -0.25 27.56 50.08
N PRO A 161 0.28 28.64 50.68
CA PRO A 161 1.30 28.54 51.72
C PRO A 161 0.71 28.12 53.07
N ILE A 162 1.48 27.34 53.83
CA ILE A 162 1.19 26.90 55.20
C ILE A 162 1.73 27.97 56.16
N PRO A 163 1.01 28.36 57.23
CA PRO A 163 1.50 29.32 58.22
C PRO A 163 2.43 28.63 59.24
N ILE A 164 3.49 29.35 59.63
CA ILE A 164 4.51 28.95 60.61
C ILE A 164 4.03 29.41 62.00
N CYS A 165 4.10 28.51 63.00
CA CYS A 165 4.08 28.86 64.43
C CYS A 165 5.48 29.24 64.90
#